data_AF-A0A2V2V2A4-F1
#
_entry.id   AF-A0A2V2V2A4-F1
#
_cell.length_a   1.000
_cell.length_b   1.000
_cell.length_c   1.000
_cell.angle_alpha   90.00
_cell.angle_beta   90.00
_cell.angle_gamma   90.00
#
_symmetry.space_group_name_H-M   'P 1'
#
loop_
_entity.id
_entity.type
_entity.pdbx_description
1 polymer ?
#
loop_
_entity_poly.entity_id
_entity_poly.type
_entity_poly.pdbx_seq_one_letter_code
_entity_poly.pdbx_strand_id
1 'polypeptide(L)'
;MQRSPLRPSGGAMYRHIMACLRVRRSAAVPPIAVTAVHVWFTSRRCCAGFPQGSEASAKLLELMDAFSEARELIEEAKESAGTVYAAEDMQEAKEQTEKTLALWRELQAHLESSGNLDGLNRLRREHDLKMSQLCAELEDAADTVSHD
;
A
#
# COMPACT_ATOMS: atom_id res chain seq x y z
N MET A 1 70.11 -41.03 -3.69
CA MET A 1 69.79 -40.70 -5.10
C MET A 1 68.31 -41.00 -5.33
N GLN A 2 67.56 -39.98 -5.78
CA GLN A 2 66.23 -40.07 -6.44
C GLN A 2 65.04 -40.54 -5.58
N ARG A 3 63.78 -40.10 -5.75
CA ARG A 3 63.07 -38.95 -6.34
C ARG A 3 61.59 -39.17 -5.90
N SER A 4 60.86 -38.12 -5.56
CA SER A 4 59.42 -38.14 -5.22
C SER A 4 58.52 -38.69 -6.35
N PRO A 5 57.21 -38.98 -6.11
CA PRO A 5 56.20 -37.96 -6.48
C PRO A 5 54.86 -37.93 -5.69
N LEU A 6 54.28 -36.71 -5.61
CA LEU A 6 52.88 -36.28 -5.86
C LEU A 6 51.73 -37.02 -5.12
N ARG A 7 50.72 -36.42 -4.47
CA ARG A 7 49.93 -35.20 -4.77
C ARG A 7 48.88 -35.05 -3.62
N PRO A 8 48.48 -33.84 -3.19
CA PRO A 8 47.11 -33.61 -2.74
C PRO A 8 46.34 -32.66 -3.66
N SER A 9 45.06 -32.99 -3.81
CA SER A 9 44.07 -32.37 -4.68
C SER A 9 43.49 -31.10 -4.08
N GLY A 10 43.47 -30.02 -4.89
CA GLY A 10 42.32 -29.14 -5.08
C GLY A 10 41.76 -28.37 -3.89
N GLY A 11 42.40 -27.24 -3.53
CA GLY A 11 41.72 -26.12 -2.88
C GLY A 11 41.17 -25.15 -3.94
N ALA A 12 39.85 -25.10 -4.12
CA ALA A 12 39.20 -24.10 -4.97
C ALA A 12 38.88 -22.84 -4.13
N MET A 13 39.74 -21.83 -4.22
CA MET A 13 39.40 -20.47 -3.76
C MET A 13 38.69 -19.72 -4.88
N TYR A 14 37.38 -19.51 -4.72
CA TYR A 14 36.62 -18.60 -5.58
C TYR A 14 36.93 -17.16 -5.19
N ARG A 15 37.76 -16.51 -6.01
CA ARG A 15 37.96 -15.05 -6.01
C ARG A 15 36.79 -14.41 -6.76
N HIS A 16 35.90 -13.71 -6.07
CA HIS A 16 34.94 -12.84 -6.73
C HIS A 16 35.64 -11.56 -7.20
N ILE A 17 35.76 -11.45 -8.52
CA ILE A 17 36.29 -10.29 -9.23
C ILE A 17 35.21 -9.20 -9.22
N MET A 18 35.55 -8.04 -8.67
CA MET A 18 34.78 -6.80 -8.79
C MET A 18 34.84 -6.29 -10.23
N ALA A 19 33.70 -6.27 -10.93
CA ALA A 19 33.58 -5.63 -12.24
C ALA A 19 32.81 -4.31 -12.09
N CYS A 20 33.55 -3.20 -12.06
CA CYS A 20 33.00 -1.85 -12.19
C CYS A 20 32.64 -1.58 -13.66
N LEU A 21 31.37 -1.70 -14.05
CA LEU A 21 30.92 -1.17 -15.33
C LEU A 21 30.58 0.32 -15.22
N ARG A 22 31.45 1.13 -15.81
CA ARG A 22 31.30 2.57 -16.01
C ARG A 22 30.57 2.80 -17.34
N VAL A 23 29.26 3.05 -17.31
CA VAL A 23 28.50 3.48 -18.49
C VAL A 23 28.42 5.01 -18.50
N ARG A 24 28.89 5.64 -19.58
CA ARG A 24 28.78 7.08 -19.84
C ARG A 24 27.45 7.41 -20.53
N ARG A 25 26.93 8.58 -20.15
CA ARG A 25 25.67 9.25 -20.55
C ARG A 25 25.43 9.36 -22.07
N SER A 26 24.15 9.33 -22.44
CA SER A 26 23.59 10.17 -23.51
C SER A 26 22.31 10.84 -23.00
N ALA A 27 22.17 12.13 -23.31
CA ALA A 27 21.02 12.96 -22.99
C ALA A 27 19.97 12.89 -24.10
N ALA A 28 18.67 12.91 -23.75
CA ALA A 28 17.64 13.80 -24.31
C ALA A 28 16.21 13.29 -24.00
N VAL A 29 15.32 14.28 -23.83
CA VAL A 29 13.85 14.26 -23.76
C VAL A 29 13.24 13.96 -22.37
N PRO A 30 12.63 14.96 -21.69
CA PRO A 30 11.78 14.70 -20.54
C PRO A 30 10.48 14.03 -21.02
N PRO A 31 10.12 12.84 -20.52
CA PRO A 31 8.77 12.35 -20.71
C PRO A 31 7.83 13.25 -19.91
N ILE A 32 6.76 13.67 -20.59
CA ILE A 32 5.58 14.32 -20.02
C ILE A 32 5.15 13.51 -18.80
N ALA A 33 5.16 14.16 -17.63
CA ALA A 33 4.70 13.58 -16.39
C ALA A 33 3.19 13.38 -16.48
N VAL A 34 2.78 12.22 -17.01
CA VAL A 34 1.48 11.65 -16.67
C VAL A 34 1.55 11.44 -15.16
N THR A 35 0.74 12.19 -14.43
CA THR A 35 0.55 12.04 -12.99
C THR A 35 0.22 10.58 -12.74
N ALA A 36 1.23 9.83 -12.29
CA ALA A 36 1.06 8.46 -11.88
C ALA A 36 0.07 8.51 -10.72
N VAL A 37 -1.19 8.17 -11.01
CA VAL A 37 -2.18 7.81 -10.00
C VAL A 37 -1.45 6.82 -9.12
N HIS A 38 -1.23 7.22 -7.88
CA HIS A 38 -0.38 6.54 -6.93
C HIS A 38 -1.12 5.27 -6.53
N VAL A 39 -1.03 4.23 -7.38
CA VAL A 39 -1.57 2.91 -7.11
C VAL A 39 -0.88 2.46 -5.84
N TRP A 40 -1.60 2.58 -4.72
CA TRP A 40 -1.07 2.25 -3.41
C TRP A 40 -0.93 0.74 -3.38
N PHE A 41 0.24 0.28 -3.80
CA PHE A 41 0.63 -1.12 -3.70
C PHE A 41 0.39 -1.53 -2.26
N THR A 42 -0.56 -2.43 -2.03
CA THR A 42 -0.83 -3.08 -0.74
C THR A 42 0.42 -3.84 -0.33
N SER A 43 1.38 -3.09 0.20
CA SER A 43 2.70 -3.61 0.52
C SER A 43 2.50 -4.55 1.69
N ARG A 44 2.90 -5.82 1.50
CA ARG A 44 2.97 -6.85 2.55
C ARG A 44 3.70 -6.40 3.83
N ARG A 45 4.40 -5.27 3.79
CA ARG A 45 5.02 -4.60 4.95
C ARG A 45 4.02 -4.12 6.00
N CYS A 46 2.78 -3.76 5.64
CA CYS A 46 1.77 -3.31 6.63
C CYS A 46 1.35 -4.45 7.58
N CYS A 47 1.35 -5.69 7.11
CA CYS A 47 0.95 -6.84 7.92
C CYS A 47 2.05 -7.36 8.87
N ALA A 48 3.27 -6.83 8.81
CA ALA A 48 4.42 -7.36 9.56
C ALA A 48 4.31 -7.20 11.09
N GLY A 49 3.25 -6.54 11.60
CA GLY A 49 2.97 -6.40 13.03
C GLY A 49 1.95 -7.39 13.57
N PHE A 50 1.27 -8.13 12.70
CA PHE A 50 0.24 -9.08 13.10
C PHE A 50 0.72 -10.50 12.88
N PRO A 51 0.48 -11.42 13.82
CA PRO A 51 0.75 -12.83 13.59
C PRO A 51 -0.03 -13.29 12.36
N GLN A 52 0.65 -13.92 11.43
CA GLN A 52 0.07 -14.38 10.17
C GLN A 52 -1.04 -15.40 10.46
N GLY A 53 -2.26 -15.15 9.98
CA GLY A 53 -3.43 -15.99 10.25
C GLY A 53 -4.21 -15.64 11.53
N SER A 54 -3.85 -14.54 12.21
CA SER A 54 -4.67 -14.00 13.30
C SER A 54 -5.94 -13.31 12.77
N GLU A 55 -7.00 -13.28 13.57
CA GLU A 55 -8.23 -12.54 13.26
C GLU A 55 -7.92 -11.06 12.94
N ALA A 56 -7.04 -10.43 13.72
CA ALA A 56 -6.58 -9.06 13.47
C ALA A 56 -5.90 -8.90 12.09
N SER A 57 -5.13 -9.90 11.64
CA SER A 57 -4.52 -9.85 10.31
C SER A 57 -5.55 -9.98 9.18
N ALA A 58 -6.61 -10.77 9.37
CA ALA A 58 -7.69 -10.89 8.40
C ALA A 58 -8.50 -9.59 8.31
N LYS A 59 -8.87 -8.99 9.44
CA LYS A 59 -9.56 -7.70 9.50
C LYS A 59 -8.73 -6.56 8.92
N LEU A 60 -7.41 -6.58 9.08
CA LEU A 60 -6.52 -5.60 8.44
C LEU A 60 -6.52 -5.73 6.92
N LEU A 61 -6.53 -6.96 6.38
CA LEU A 61 -6.62 -7.16 4.93
C LEU A 61 -7.96 -6.66 4.39
N GLU A 62 -9.06 -7.01 5.06
CA GLU A 62 -10.39 -6.54 4.71
C GLU A 62 -10.48 -5.00 4.74
N LEU A 63 -9.89 -4.36 5.75
CA LEU A 63 -9.79 -2.91 5.82
C LEU A 63 -9.02 -2.32 4.63
N MET A 64 -7.94 -2.96 4.20
CA MET A 64 -7.13 -2.47 3.07
C MET A 64 -7.87 -2.62 1.75
N ASP A 65 -8.60 -3.71 1.55
CA ASP A 65 -9.42 -3.94 0.36
C ASP A 65 -10.59 -2.93 0.32
N ALA A 66 -11.29 -2.74 1.45
CA ALA A 66 -12.36 -1.75 1.57
C ALA A 66 -11.87 -0.32 1.32
N PHE A 67 -10.66 0.01 1.79
CA PHE A 67 -10.02 1.31 1.54
C PHE A 67 -9.71 1.52 0.06
N SER A 68 -9.20 0.51 -0.66
CA SER A 68 -8.99 0.65 -2.11
C SER A 68 -10.31 0.86 -2.85
N GLU A 69 -11.33 0.06 -2.50
CA GLU A 69 -12.66 0.15 -3.10
C GLU A 69 -13.30 1.52 -2.85
N ALA A 70 -13.18 2.07 -1.63
CA ALA A 70 -13.69 3.41 -1.32
C ALA A 70 -13.05 4.50 -2.19
N ARG A 71 -11.73 4.42 -2.45
CA ARG A 71 -11.04 5.39 -3.30
C ARG A 71 -11.42 5.27 -4.77
N GLU A 72 -11.64 4.05 -5.24
CA GLU A 72 -12.12 3.80 -6.60
C GLU A 72 -13.51 4.43 -6.80
N LEU A 73 -14.45 4.17 -5.90
CA LEU A 73 -15.80 4.77 -5.96
C LEU A 73 -15.79 6.29 -5.82
N ILE A 74 -14.92 6.86 -5.00
CA ILE A 74 -14.76 8.32 -4.90
C ILE A 74 -14.32 8.91 -6.24
N GLU A 75 -13.39 8.27 -6.95
CA GLU A 75 -12.94 8.74 -8.25
C GLU A 75 -14.05 8.59 -9.30
N GLU A 76 -14.77 7.46 -9.31
CA GLU A 76 -15.92 7.25 -10.20
C GLU A 76 -17.00 8.32 -9.98
N ALA A 77 -17.30 8.66 -8.72
CA ALA A 77 -18.25 9.72 -8.40
C ALA A 77 -17.81 11.10 -8.92
N LYS A 78 -16.51 11.38 -8.93
CA LYS A 78 -15.95 12.61 -9.52
C LYS A 78 -16.04 12.61 -11.04
N GLU A 79 -15.78 11.47 -11.69
CA GLU A 79 -15.89 11.33 -13.15
C GLU A 79 -17.33 11.45 -13.63
N SER A 80 -18.29 11.01 -12.82
CA SER A 80 -19.72 11.10 -13.08
C SER A 80 -20.33 12.47 -12.77
N ALA A 81 -19.56 13.44 -12.26
CA ALA A 81 -20.03 14.80 -12.00
C ALA A 81 -20.67 15.43 -13.26
N GLY A 82 -21.79 16.14 -13.05
CA GLY A 82 -22.59 16.71 -14.16
C GLY A 82 -23.40 15.68 -14.98
N THR A 83 -23.40 14.40 -14.61
CA THR A 83 -24.23 13.37 -15.24
C THR A 83 -25.45 12.99 -14.37
N VAL A 84 -26.37 12.21 -14.93
CA VAL A 84 -27.53 11.68 -14.19
C VAL A 84 -27.16 10.67 -13.10
N TYR A 85 -25.94 10.10 -13.16
CA TYR A 85 -25.46 9.09 -12.21
C TYR A 85 -24.70 9.71 -11.02
N ALA A 86 -24.36 11.00 -11.08
CA ALA A 86 -23.53 11.68 -10.09
C ALA A 86 -24.03 11.47 -8.64
N ALA A 87 -25.34 11.47 -8.42
CA ALA A 87 -25.93 11.31 -7.09
C ALA A 87 -25.86 9.87 -6.57
N GLU A 88 -26.01 8.87 -7.46
CA GLU A 88 -25.94 7.45 -7.09
C GLU A 88 -24.48 7.07 -6.80
N ASP A 89 -23.56 7.44 -7.69
CA ASP A 89 -22.12 7.15 -7.53
C ASP A 89 -21.55 7.83 -6.28
N MET A 90 -21.98 9.08 -5.99
CA MET A 90 -21.58 9.77 -4.75
C MET A 90 -22.11 9.06 -3.49
N GLN A 91 -23.32 8.50 -3.55
CA GLN A 91 -23.89 7.77 -2.43
C GLN A 91 -23.14 6.45 -2.20
N GLU A 92 -22.79 5.72 -3.26
CA GLU A 92 -21.98 4.50 -3.16
C GLU A 92 -20.59 4.79 -2.57
N ALA A 93 -19.92 5.84 -3.05
CA ALA A 93 -18.64 6.30 -2.51
C ALA A 93 -18.73 6.61 -1.00
N LYS A 94 -19.82 7.27 -0.58
CA LYS A 94 -20.06 7.58 0.83
C LYS A 94 -20.28 6.33 1.67
N GLU A 95 -21.14 5.41 1.23
CA GLU A 95 -21.44 4.17 1.96
C GLU A 95 -20.18 3.30 2.13
N GLN A 96 -19.38 3.18 1.08
CA GLN A 96 -18.14 2.41 1.15
C GLN A 96 -17.08 3.09 2.03
N THR A 97 -17.01 4.42 2.04
CA THR A 97 -16.15 5.17 2.96
C THR A 97 -16.57 4.95 4.41
N GLU A 98 -17.87 5.01 4.71
CA GLU A 98 -18.42 4.73 6.04
C GLU A 98 -18.12 3.30 6.50
N LYS A 99 -18.27 2.31 5.61
CA LYS A 99 -17.88 0.91 5.86
C LYS A 99 -16.40 0.77 6.19
N THR A 100 -15.53 1.45 5.44
CA THR A 100 -14.08 1.44 5.68
C THR A 100 -13.74 2.02 7.06
N LEU A 101 -14.38 3.14 7.44
CA LEU A 101 -14.21 3.75 8.76
C LEU A 101 -14.78 2.88 9.89
N ALA A 102 -15.84 2.12 9.63
CA ALA A 102 -16.40 1.17 10.59
C ALA A 102 -15.43 0.00 10.85
N LEU A 103 -14.90 -0.63 9.80
CA LEU A 103 -13.86 -1.67 9.90
C LEU A 103 -12.62 -1.16 10.64
N TRP A 104 -12.23 0.09 10.38
CA TRP A 104 -11.14 0.75 11.06
C TRP A 104 -11.35 0.85 12.58
N ARG A 105 -12.54 1.27 13.01
CA ARG A 105 -12.90 1.36 14.44
C ARG A 105 -13.03 -0.02 15.08
N GLU A 106 -13.60 -0.98 14.36
CA GLU A 106 -13.76 -2.35 14.84
C GLU A 106 -12.40 -3.01 15.09
N LEU A 107 -11.46 -2.87 14.15
CA LEU A 107 -10.11 -3.41 14.31
C LEU A 107 -9.40 -2.80 15.53
N GLN A 108 -9.55 -1.49 15.74
CA GLN A 108 -9.01 -0.84 16.95
C GLN A 108 -9.63 -1.41 18.23
N ALA A 109 -10.96 -1.53 18.28
CA ALA A 109 -11.66 -2.09 19.45
C ALA A 109 -11.27 -3.55 19.71
N HIS A 110 -11.05 -4.34 18.66
CA HIS A 110 -10.55 -5.72 18.79
C HIS A 110 -9.13 -5.76 19.37
N LEU A 111 -8.24 -4.86 18.97
CA LEU A 111 -6.88 -4.79 19.52
C LEU A 111 -6.85 -4.27 20.95
N GLU A 112 -7.72 -3.31 21.27
CA GLU A 112 -7.87 -2.78 22.62
C GLU A 112 -8.41 -3.85 23.59
N SER A 113 -9.47 -4.58 23.18
CA SER A 113 -10.07 -5.65 23.99
C SER A 113 -9.18 -6.88 24.15
N SER A 114 -8.32 -7.18 23.16
CA SER A 114 -7.31 -8.25 23.28
C SER A 114 -6.07 -7.84 24.08
N GLY A 115 -5.97 -6.59 24.54
CA GLY A 115 -4.83 -6.07 25.28
C GLY A 115 -3.58 -5.83 24.43
N ASN A 116 -3.69 -5.91 23.11
CA ASN A 116 -2.57 -5.70 22.18
C ASN A 116 -2.36 -4.20 21.88
N LEU A 117 -1.94 -3.46 22.91
CA LEU A 117 -1.73 -2.01 22.82
C LEU A 117 -0.61 -1.62 21.84
N ASP A 118 0.42 -2.45 21.71
CA ASP A 118 1.51 -2.22 20.75
C ASP A 118 1.01 -2.31 19.31
N GLY A 119 0.22 -3.35 19.01
CA GLY A 119 -0.45 -3.52 17.72
C GLY A 119 -1.40 -2.36 17.42
N LEU A 120 -2.21 -1.93 18.40
CA LEU A 120 -3.12 -0.79 18.28
C LEU A 120 -2.37 0.53 17.96
N ASN A 121 -1.31 0.83 18.72
CA ASN A 121 -0.51 2.04 18.52
C ASN A 121 0.18 2.05 17.16
N ARG A 122 0.70 0.89 16.72
CA ARG A 122 1.29 0.76 15.40
C ARG A 122 0.26 0.96 14.30
N LEU A 123 -0.89 0.31 14.43
CA LEU A 123 -1.99 0.41 13.49
C LEU A 123 -2.40 1.89 13.30
N ARG A 124 -2.65 2.62 14.40
CA ARG A 124 -2.97 4.06 14.38
C ARG A 124 -1.92 4.88 13.64
N ARG A 125 -0.65 4.72 14.00
CA ARG A 125 0.47 5.44 13.35
C ARG A 125 0.53 5.20 11.84
N GLU A 126 0.21 4.00 11.37
CA GLU A 126 0.30 3.65 9.96
C GLU A 126 -0.93 4.08 9.15
N HIS A 127 -2.11 4.16 9.77
CA HIS A 127 -3.39 4.27 9.04
C HIS A 127 -4.25 5.48 9.39
N ASP A 128 -4.02 6.18 10.51
CA ASP A 128 -4.81 7.37 10.90
C ASP A 128 -4.83 8.43 9.79
N LEU A 129 -3.64 8.74 9.25
CA LEU A 129 -3.50 9.71 8.17
C LEU A 129 -4.27 9.28 6.92
N LYS A 130 -4.30 7.98 6.61
CA LYS A 130 -5.01 7.45 5.43
C LYS A 130 -6.51 7.60 5.58
N MET A 131 -7.04 7.30 6.77
CA MET A 131 -8.47 7.45 7.04
C MET A 131 -8.89 8.93 7.00
N SER A 132 -8.05 9.82 7.51
CA SER A 132 -8.27 11.27 7.39
C SER A 132 -8.22 11.74 5.94
N GLN A 133 -7.28 11.21 5.14
CA GLN A 133 -7.18 11.55 3.72
C GLN A 133 -8.39 11.05 2.95
N LEU A 134 -8.86 9.83 3.21
CA LEU A 134 -10.05 9.28 2.57
C LEU A 134 -11.29 10.15 2.81
N CYS A 135 -11.47 10.65 4.04
CA CYS A 135 -12.56 11.58 4.35
C CYS A 135 -12.44 12.89 3.57
N ALA A 136 -11.22 13.43 3.43
CA ALA A 136 -10.98 14.64 2.67
C ALA A 136 -11.18 14.44 1.16
N GLU A 137 -10.79 13.27 0.62
CA GLU A 137 -11.04 12.90 -0.78
C GLU A 137 -12.56 12.79 -1.06
N LEU A 138 -13.34 12.25 -0.12
CA LEU A 138 -14.81 12.21 -0.23
C LEU A 138 -15.44 13.61 -0.16
N GLU A 139 -14.95 14.48 0.71
CA GLU A 139 -15.44 15.87 0.83
C GLU A 139 -15.16 16.66 -0.46
N ASP A 140 -13.94 16.55 -1.00
CA ASP A 140 -13.57 17.13 -2.31
C ASP A 140 -14.50 16.62 -3.42
N ALA A 141 -14.80 15.32 -3.46
CA ALA A 141 -15.71 14.75 -4.44
C ALA A 141 -17.14 15.29 -4.29
N ALA A 142 -17.66 15.39 -3.07
CA ALA A 142 -18.98 15.94 -2.80
C ALA A 142 -19.10 17.42 -3.24
N ASP A 143 -18.03 18.20 -3.04
CA ASP A 143 -17.97 19.59 -3.50
C ASP A 143 -17.96 19.68 -5.03
N THR A 144 -17.28 18.77 -5.73
CA THR A 144 -17.29 18.73 -7.20
C THR A 144 -18.68 18.45 -7.76
N VAL A 145 -19.38 17.44 -7.23
CA VAL A 145 -20.74 17.08 -7.68
C VAL A 145 -21.78 18.17 -7.36
N SER A 146 -21.54 19.01 -6.34
CA SER A 146 -22.46 20.08 -5.96
C SER A 146 -22.33 21.36 -6.79
N HIS A 147 -21.25 21.53 -7.56
CA HIS A 147 -20.96 22.76 -8.33
C HIS A 147 -21.33 22.70 -9.83
N ASP A 148 -21.76 21.53 -10.33
CA ASP A 148 -22.30 21.33 -11.68
C ASP A 148 -23.84 21.48 -11.72
#